data_AF-A0A6N0ZHK6-F1
#
_entry.id   AF-A0A6N0ZHK6-F1
#
_cell.length_a   1.000
_cell.length_b   1.000
_cell.length_c   1.000
_cell.angle_alpha   90.00
_cell.angle_beta   90.00
_cell.angle_gamma   90.00
#
_symmetry.space_group_name_H-M   'P 1'
#
loop_
_entity.id
_entity.type
_entity.pdbx_description
1 polymer ?
#
loop_
_entity_poly.entity_id
_entity_poly.type
_entity_poly.pdbx_seq_one_letter_code
_entity_poly.pdbx_strand_id
1 'polypeptide(L)'
;MHDEAPQRFEPASLLTSLAGHSWRLLTLRGDWRAMPDSGAFVALALGVMVLGGLTEQLVRGHSPAPALVSTLLWLGVVLAVSSHRGQPNRRLLAALALLSIGIEALLILATWLPAAEWPVAIWSGLAVVRLLQQANGTGAEASR
;
A
#
# COMPACT_ATOMS: atom_id res chain seq x y z
N MET A 1 -10.94 -35.66 -23.43
CA MET A 1 -11.64 -34.41 -23.11
C MET A 1 -11.42 -34.17 -21.62
N HIS A 2 -10.42 -33.37 -21.25
CA HIS A 2 -10.17 -33.00 -19.85
C HIS A 2 -11.05 -31.79 -19.57
N ASP A 3 -12.08 -31.98 -18.74
CA ASP A 3 -12.83 -30.87 -18.16
C ASP A 3 -11.91 -30.13 -17.18
N GLU A 4 -11.38 -28.98 -17.61
CA GLU A 4 -10.80 -28.02 -16.69
C GLU A 4 -11.95 -27.42 -15.88
N ALA A 5 -12.17 -27.96 -14.68
CA ALA A 5 -13.08 -27.35 -13.72
C ALA A 5 -12.64 -25.90 -13.47
N PRO A 6 -13.56 -24.91 -13.55
CA PRO A 6 -13.20 -23.53 -13.28
C PRO A 6 -12.71 -23.43 -11.84
N GLN A 7 -11.44 -23.04 -11.64
CA GLN A 7 -10.90 -22.73 -10.33
C GLN A 7 -11.78 -21.64 -9.71
N ARG A 8 -12.64 -22.02 -8.77
CA ARG A 8 -13.37 -21.07 -7.94
C ARG A 8 -12.33 -20.35 -7.09
N PHE A 9 -12.07 -19.09 -7.42
CA PHE A 9 -11.27 -18.19 -6.59
C PHE A 9 -11.96 -18.03 -5.24
N GLU A 10 -11.44 -18.69 -4.20
CA GLU A 10 -11.96 -18.49 -2.85
C GLU A 10 -11.52 -17.11 -2.34
N PRO A 11 -12.46 -16.25 -1.87
CA PRO A 11 -12.13 -14.95 -1.30
C PRO A 11 -11.08 -15.03 -0.18
N ALA A 12 -11.10 -16.11 0.61
CA ALA A 12 -10.12 -16.37 1.66
C ALA A 12 -8.69 -16.52 1.11
N SER A 13 -8.52 -17.15 -0.07
CA SER A 13 -7.21 -17.29 -0.73
C SER A 13 -6.66 -15.93 -1.22
N LEU A 14 -7.55 -15.02 -1.63
CA LEU A 14 -7.16 -13.68 -2.07
C LEU A 14 -6.74 -12.80 -0.88
N LEU A 15 -7.53 -12.79 0.19
CA LEU A 15 -7.22 -12.02 1.40
C LEU A 15 -5.92 -12.49 2.05
N THR A 16 -5.69 -13.81 2.12
CA THR A 16 -4.43 -14.37 2.65
C THR A 16 -3.24 -14.01 1.77
N SER A 17 -3.39 -14.04 0.44
CA SER A 17 -2.33 -13.59 -0.48
C SER A 17 -2.03 -12.09 -0.32
N LEU A 18 -3.05 -11.25 -0.19
CA LEU A 18 -2.89 -9.80 0.03
C LEU A 18 -2.23 -9.50 1.37
N ALA A 19 -2.65 -10.18 2.43
CA ALA A 19 -2.02 -10.07 3.75
C ALA A 19 -0.54 -10.52 3.69
N GLY A 20 -0.24 -11.60 2.98
CA GLY A 20 1.13 -12.08 2.77
C GLY A 20 1.98 -11.07 2.00
N HIS A 21 1.44 -10.44 0.96
CA HIS A 21 2.14 -9.40 0.19
C HIS A 21 2.35 -8.13 1.02
N SER A 22 1.34 -7.69 1.77
CA SER A 22 1.45 -6.55 2.70
C SER A 22 2.51 -6.82 3.77
N TRP A 23 2.51 -8.02 4.37
CA TRP A 23 3.54 -8.44 5.33
C TRP A 23 4.95 -8.44 4.74
N ARG A 24 5.14 -8.93 3.51
CA ARG A 24 6.44 -8.87 2.83
C ARG A 24 6.89 -7.44 2.59
N LEU A 25 5.98 -6.54 2.19
CA LEU A 25 6.30 -5.13 2.01
C LEU A 25 6.70 -4.48 3.35
N LEU A 26 5.95 -4.72 4.41
CA LEU A 26 6.25 -4.24 5.77
C LEU A 26 7.59 -4.77 6.29
N THR A 27 7.94 -6.03 6.01
CA THR A 27 9.22 -6.63 6.44
C THR A 27 10.40 -6.29 5.54
N LEU A 28 10.24 -5.29 4.64
CA LEU A 28 11.28 -4.88 3.69
C LEU A 28 11.78 -6.03 2.80
N ARG A 29 10.90 -6.98 2.48
CA ARG A 29 11.16 -8.14 1.61
C ARG A 29 10.27 -8.19 0.36
N GLY A 30 9.30 -7.29 0.26
CA GLY A 30 8.41 -7.17 -0.88
C GLY A 30 9.09 -6.55 -2.10
N ASP A 31 8.51 -6.76 -3.27
CA ASP A 31 8.92 -6.13 -4.52
C ASP A 31 7.65 -5.59 -5.20
N TRP A 32 7.70 -4.35 -5.69
CA TRP A 32 6.59 -3.73 -6.41
C TRP A 32 6.28 -4.46 -7.72
N ARG A 33 7.28 -5.12 -8.34
CA ARG A 33 7.10 -5.84 -9.61
C ARG A 33 6.19 -7.06 -9.51
N ALA A 34 6.05 -7.61 -8.31
CA ALA A 34 5.16 -8.72 -8.00
C ALA A 34 3.68 -8.29 -7.93
N MET A 35 3.38 -6.99 -7.96
CA MET A 35 2.01 -6.51 -7.93
C MET A 35 1.28 -6.70 -9.25
N PRO A 36 -0.04 -6.94 -9.22
CA PRO A 36 -0.86 -7.00 -10.43
C PRO A 36 -0.82 -5.69 -11.23
N ASP A 37 -0.64 -5.80 -12.54
CA ASP A 37 -0.73 -4.68 -13.48
C ASP A 37 -2.18 -4.48 -13.98
N SER A 38 -3.11 -4.30 -13.03
CA SER A 38 -4.55 -4.19 -13.32
C SER A 38 -5.08 -2.86 -12.80
N GLY A 39 -5.72 -2.09 -13.68
CA GLY A 39 -6.38 -0.84 -13.30
C GLY A 39 -7.48 -1.06 -12.25
N ALA A 40 -8.23 -2.16 -12.35
CA ALA A 40 -9.25 -2.52 -11.38
C ALA A 40 -8.65 -2.84 -10.00
N PHE A 41 -7.53 -3.58 -9.97
CA PHE A 41 -6.83 -3.86 -8.72
C PHE A 41 -6.29 -2.59 -8.06
N VAL A 42 -5.67 -1.70 -8.86
CA VAL A 42 -5.17 -0.41 -8.37
C VAL A 42 -6.31 0.44 -7.81
N ALA A 43 -7.43 0.55 -8.51
CA ALA A 43 -8.59 1.31 -8.04
C ALA A 43 -9.13 0.76 -6.71
N LEU A 44 -9.23 -0.57 -6.59
CA LEU A 44 -9.67 -1.22 -5.35
C LEU A 44 -8.67 -0.98 -4.21
N ALA A 45 -7.37 -1.17 -4.45
CA ALA A 45 -6.34 -0.98 -3.44
C ALA A 45 -6.28 0.49 -2.96
N LEU A 46 -6.37 1.45 -3.87
CA LEU A 46 -6.44 2.88 -3.52
C LEU A 46 -7.72 3.21 -2.75
N GLY A 47 -8.86 2.62 -3.13
CA GLY A 47 -10.12 2.79 -2.39
C GLY A 47 -10.01 2.29 -0.95
N VAL A 48 -9.44 1.10 -0.75
CA VAL A 48 -9.21 0.53 0.59
C VAL A 48 -8.22 1.38 1.38
N MET A 49 -7.14 1.84 0.77
CA MET A 49 -6.17 2.75 1.39
C MET A 49 -6.82 4.06 1.85
N VAL A 50 -7.67 4.68 1.02
CA VAL A 50 -8.36 5.93 1.39
C VAL A 50 -9.33 5.69 2.55
N LEU A 51 -10.08 4.58 2.52
CA LEU A 51 -10.98 4.23 3.62
C LEU A 51 -10.20 3.90 4.90
N GLY A 52 -9.07 3.21 4.79
CA GLY A 52 -8.19 2.86 5.90
C GLY A 52 -7.57 4.10 6.54
N GLY A 53 -6.99 5.00 5.74
CA GLY A 53 -6.43 6.27 6.19
C GLY A 53 -7.46 7.16 6.88
N LEU A 54 -8.68 7.27 6.33
CA LEU A 54 -9.75 8.03 6.98
C LEU A 54 -10.15 7.38 8.32
N THR A 55 -10.29 6.05 8.35
CA THR A 55 -10.63 5.31 9.58
C THR A 55 -9.55 5.49 10.64
N GLU A 56 -8.29 5.40 10.26
CA GLU A 56 -7.13 5.59 11.14
C GLU A 56 -7.16 6.97 11.81
N GLN A 57 -7.38 8.03 11.03
CA GLN A 57 -7.42 9.40 11.54
C GLN A 57 -8.59 9.61 12.52
N LEU A 58 -9.76 9.03 12.21
CA LEU A 58 -10.95 9.12 13.07
C LEU A 58 -10.79 8.33 14.37
N VAL A 59 -10.19 7.13 14.31
CA VAL A 59 -9.89 6.32 15.50
C VAL A 59 -8.93 7.06 16.44
N ARG A 60 -8.02 7.87 15.89
CA ARG A 60 -7.12 8.74 16.65
C ARG A 60 -7.78 10.00 17.22
N GLY A 61 -9.09 10.19 16.99
CA GLY A 61 -9.85 11.31 17.52
C GLY A 61 -9.71 12.62 16.73
N HIS A 62 -9.16 12.58 15.51
CA HIS A 62 -9.15 13.76 14.65
C HIS A 62 -10.56 14.09 14.17
N SER A 63 -10.84 15.38 13.95
CA SER A 63 -12.10 15.79 13.37
C SER A 63 -12.19 15.41 11.88
N PRO A 64 -13.40 15.28 11.30
CA PRO A 64 -13.57 14.74 9.93
C PRO A 64 -12.85 15.54 8.84
N ALA A 65 -12.79 16.87 8.97
CA ALA A 65 -12.15 17.73 7.98
C ALA A 65 -10.62 17.50 7.88
N PRO A 66 -9.82 17.62 8.95
CA PRO A 66 -8.38 17.32 8.88
C PRO A 66 -8.10 15.85 8.58
N ALA A 67 -8.93 14.91 9.05
CA ALA A 67 -8.80 13.49 8.70
C ALA A 67 -8.90 13.27 7.17
N LEU A 68 -9.88 13.91 6.52
CA LEU A 68 -10.04 13.87 5.08
C LEU A 68 -8.86 14.53 4.36
N VAL A 69 -8.45 15.72 4.80
CA VAL A 69 -7.32 16.45 4.18
C VAL A 69 -6.03 15.63 4.25
N SER A 70 -5.71 15.05 5.41
CA SER A 70 -4.53 14.20 5.60
C SER A 70 -4.55 12.98 4.68
N THR A 71 -5.70 12.30 4.61
CA THR A 71 -5.88 11.11 3.75
C THR A 71 -5.71 11.46 2.26
N LEU A 72 -6.30 12.57 1.82
CA LEU A 72 -6.17 13.03 0.43
C LEU A 72 -4.76 13.51 0.11
N LEU A 73 -4.07 14.12 1.06
CA LEU A 73 -2.66 14.50 0.91
C LEU A 73 -1.79 13.26 0.70
N TRP A 74 -1.99 12.21 1.51
CA TRP A 74 -1.27 10.95 1.35
C TRP A 74 -1.57 10.28 0.01
N LEU A 75 -2.84 10.25 -0.41
CA LEU A 75 -3.22 9.78 -1.75
C LEU A 75 -2.47 10.56 -2.85
N GLY A 76 -2.41 11.89 -2.74
CA GLY A 76 -1.67 12.74 -3.66
C GLY A 76 -0.18 12.39 -3.73
N VAL A 77 0.46 12.14 -2.58
CA VAL A 77 1.86 11.68 -2.51
C VAL A 77 2.02 10.35 -3.25
N VAL A 78 1.18 9.35 -2.96
CA VAL A 78 1.23 8.03 -3.61
C VAL A 78 1.09 8.15 -5.13
N LEU A 79 0.18 8.98 -5.62
CA LEU A 79 0.01 9.24 -7.05
C LEU A 79 1.23 9.94 -7.67
N ALA A 80 1.80 10.93 -6.97
CA ALA A 80 2.95 11.69 -7.45
C ALA A 80 4.20 10.81 -7.56
N VAL A 81 4.54 10.07 -6.50
CA VAL A 81 5.79 9.27 -6.45
C VAL A 81 5.75 8.01 -7.31
N SER A 82 4.56 7.53 -7.66
CA SER A 82 4.38 6.37 -8.53
C SER A 82 4.32 6.71 -10.02
N SER A 83 4.23 8.00 -10.35
CA SER A 83 4.17 8.47 -11.73
C SER A 83 5.57 8.63 -12.31
N HIS A 84 5.83 8.02 -13.47
CA HIS A 84 7.09 8.16 -14.18
C HIS A 84 6.82 8.71 -15.59
N ARG A 85 7.45 9.85 -15.94
CA ARG A 85 7.24 10.57 -17.21
C ARG A 85 5.76 10.83 -17.55
N GLY A 86 4.96 11.18 -16.54
CA GLY A 86 3.54 11.53 -16.70
C GLY A 86 2.59 10.34 -16.84
N GLN A 87 3.09 9.08 -16.79
CA GLN A 87 2.23 7.90 -16.72
C GLN A 87 2.36 7.21 -15.35
N PRO A 88 1.24 6.87 -14.71
CA PRO A 88 1.26 6.16 -13.43
C PRO A 88 1.75 4.73 -13.60
N ASN A 89 2.81 4.34 -12.88
CA ASN A 89 3.22 2.94 -12.80
C ASN A 89 2.22 2.20 -11.90
N ARG A 90 1.30 1.46 -12.52
CA ARG A 90 0.22 0.73 -11.85
C ARG A 90 0.71 -0.26 -10.81
N ARG A 91 1.81 -0.97 -11.09
CA ARG A 91 2.38 -1.94 -10.15
C ARG A 91 2.96 -1.25 -8.92
N LEU A 92 3.64 -0.11 -9.11
CA LEU A 92 4.16 0.69 -8.02
C LEU A 92 3.03 1.34 -7.20
N LEU A 93 1.98 1.85 -7.87
CA LEU A 93 0.76 2.33 -7.22
C LEU A 93 0.13 1.26 -6.33
N ALA A 94 -0.07 0.07 -6.88
CA ALA A 94 -0.60 -1.07 -6.16
C ALA A 94 0.26 -1.45 -4.95
N ALA A 95 1.59 -1.44 -5.10
CA ALA A 95 2.52 -1.76 -4.02
C ALA A 95 2.46 -0.73 -2.89
N LEU A 96 2.46 0.56 -3.24
CA LEU A 96 2.37 1.66 -2.28
C LEU A 96 1.03 1.68 -1.57
N ALA A 97 -0.07 1.43 -2.28
CA ALA A 97 -1.40 1.31 -1.68
C ALA A 97 -1.46 0.14 -0.69
N LEU A 98 -0.97 -1.04 -1.09
CA LEU A 98 -0.99 -2.23 -0.23
C LEU A 98 -0.07 -2.10 1.00
N LEU A 99 1.07 -1.42 0.84
CA LEU A 99 1.94 -1.06 1.95
C LEU A 99 1.25 -0.07 2.89
N SER A 100 0.60 0.96 2.34
CA SER A 100 -0.15 1.97 3.13
C SER A 100 -1.25 1.32 3.96
N ILE A 101 -2.03 0.40 3.38
CA ILE A 101 -3.05 -0.37 4.12
C ILE A 101 -2.43 -1.11 5.31
N GLY A 102 -1.27 -1.74 5.11
CA GLY A 102 -0.55 -2.42 6.19
C GLY A 102 -0.09 -1.47 7.29
N ILE A 103 0.42 -0.29 6.90
CA ILE A 103 0.85 0.77 7.81
C ILE A 103 -0.34 1.33 8.61
N GLU A 104 -1.44 1.66 7.94
CA GLU A 104 -2.68 2.16 8.57
C GLU A 104 -3.21 1.15 9.60
N ALA A 105 -3.22 -0.14 9.28
CA ALA A 105 -3.60 -1.19 10.23
C ALA A 105 -2.68 -1.21 11.46
N LEU A 106 -1.35 -1.10 11.26
CA LEU A 106 -0.40 -1.01 12.39
C LEU A 106 -0.59 0.27 13.21
N LEU A 107 -0.86 1.42 12.56
CA LEU A 107 -1.10 2.69 13.22
C LEU A 107 -2.39 2.69 14.04
N ILE A 108 -3.45 2.04 13.54
CA ILE A 108 -4.69 1.80 14.28
C ILE A 108 -4.41 0.94 15.51
N LEU A 109 -3.68 -0.17 15.35
CA LEU A 109 -3.31 -1.05 16.48
C LEU A 109 -2.42 -0.33 17.50
N ALA A 110 -1.56 0.59 17.06
CA ALA A 110 -0.68 1.36 17.93
C ALA A 110 -1.41 2.44 18.75
N THR A 111 -2.67 2.77 18.44
CA THR A 111 -3.42 3.80 19.19
C THR A 111 -3.58 3.49 20.68
N TRP A 112 -3.61 2.20 21.05
CA TRP A 112 -3.68 1.76 22.45
C TRP A 112 -2.32 1.55 23.11
N LEU A 113 -1.23 1.77 22.37
CA LEU A 113 0.15 1.57 22.81
C LEU A 113 0.99 2.81 22.46
N PRO A 114 0.97 3.88 23.28
CA PRO A 114 1.66 5.14 22.95
C PRO A 114 3.16 4.97 22.65
N ALA A 115 3.80 3.99 23.31
CA ALA A 115 5.21 3.69 23.07
C ALA A 115 5.47 3.03 21.69
N ALA A 116 4.47 2.40 21.08
CA ALA A 116 4.59 1.74 19.78
C ALA A 116 4.41 2.70 18.59
N GLU A 117 3.85 3.89 18.82
CA GLU A 117 3.59 4.88 17.77
C GLU A 117 4.87 5.30 17.02
N TRP A 118 5.90 5.70 17.77
CA TRP A 118 7.16 6.17 17.19
C TRP A 118 7.90 5.06 16.41
N PRO A 119 8.07 3.83 16.95
CA PRO A 119 8.60 2.71 16.18
C PRO A 119 7.83 2.42 14.90
N VAL A 120 6.49 2.38 14.96
CA VAL A 120 5.65 2.10 13.79
C VAL A 120 5.80 3.21 12.75
N ALA A 121 5.79 4.47 13.15
CA ALA A 121 5.96 5.61 12.24
C ALA A 121 7.34 5.60 11.53
N ILE A 122 8.42 5.38 12.30
CA ILE A 122 9.78 5.30 11.75
C ILE A 122 9.88 4.12 10.77
N TRP A 123 9.37 2.95 11.16
CA TRP A 123 9.41 1.75 10.33
C TRP A 123 8.61 1.92 9.03
N SER A 124 7.45 2.57 9.12
CA SER A 124 6.57 2.87 7.99
C SER A 124 7.26 3.78 6.98
N GLY A 125 7.94 4.84 7.45
CA GLY A 125 8.76 5.71 6.60
C GLY A 125 9.87 4.95 5.89
N LEU A 126 10.60 4.09 6.62
CA LEU A 126 11.65 3.26 6.03
C LEU A 126 11.11 2.30 4.96
N ALA A 127 9.95 1.68 5.20
CA ALA A 127 9.33 0.78 4.25
C ALA A 127 8.95 1.48 2.94
N VAL A 128 8.38 2.69 3.02
CA VAL A 128 8.07 3.51 1.84
C VAL A 128 9.34 3.90 1.10
N VAL A 129 10.34 4.44 1.81
CA VAL A 129 11.62 4.87 1.20
C VAL A 129 12.31 3.70 0.50
N ARG A 130 12.38 2.53 1.14
CA ARG A 130 12.99 1.33 0.56
C ARG A 130 12.27 0.89 -0.71
N LEU A 131 10.94 0.94 -0.73
CA LEU A 131 10.15 0.61 -1.92
C LEU A 131 10.39 1.59 -3.08
N LEU A 132 10.49 2.89 -2.77
CA LEU A 132 10.80 3.94 -3.76
C LEU A 132 12.23 3.83 -4.28
N GLN A 133 13.21 3.51 -3.44
CA GLN A 133 14.58 3.24 -3.86
C GLN A 133 14.65 2.04 -4.82
N GLN A 134 13.90 0.97 -4.56
CA GLN A 134 13.79 -0.17 -5.47
C GLN A 134 13.20 0.24 -6.83
N ALA A 135 12.19 1.12 -6.85
CA ALA A 135 11.64 1.63 -8.11
C ALA A 135 12.65 2.49 -8.87
N ASN A 136 13.32 3.43 -8.18
CA ASN A 136 14.23 4.39 -8.79
C ASN A 136 15.54 3.76 -9.28
N GLY A 137 16.13 2.80 -8.53
CA GLY A 137 17.35 2.11 -8.94
C GLY A 137 17.18 1.36 -10.27
N THR A 138 15.98 0.83 -10.53
CA THR A 138 15.70 0.09 -11.76
C THR A 138 15.52 0.99 -12.99
N GLY A 139 15.11 2.25 -12.81
CA GLY A 139 15.09 3.24 -13.89
C GLY A 139 16.50 3.70 -14.29
N ALA A 140 17.43 3.75 -13.33
CA ALA A 140 18.82 4.10 -13.59
C ALA A 140 19.59 2.98 -14.35
N GLU A 141 19.24 1.72 -14.12
CA GLU A 141 19.81 0.58 -14.86
C GLU A 141 19.27 0.47 -16.29
N ALA A 142 17.99 0.81 -16.53
CA ALA A 142 17.37 0.76 -17.86
C ALA A 142 17.76 1.91 -18.81
N SER A 143 18.56 2.87 -18.33
CA SER A 143 19.03 4.05 -19.08
C SER A 143 20.54 4.03 -19.38
N ARG A 144 21.22 2.93 -19.04
CA ARG A 144 22.59 2.61 -19.47
C ARG A 144 22.55 1.58 -20.58
#